data_AF-A0A931GPY4-F1
#
_entry.id   AF-A0A931GPY4-F1
#
_cell.length_a   1.000
_cell.length_b   1.000
_cell.length_c   1.000
_cell.angle_alpha   90.00
_cell.angle_beta   90.00
_cell.angle_gamma   90.00
#
_symmetry.space_group_name_H-M   'P 1'
#
loop_
_entity.id
_entity.type
_entity.pdbx_description
1 polymer ?
#
loop_
_entity_poly.entity_id
_entity_poly.type
_entity_poly.pdbx_seq_one_letter_code
_entity_poly.pdbx_strand_id
1 'polypeptide(L)' 'MPLVITQNTMAVEANGTTLATATHTPDGWHVSTWPHPLTLNEAITALTIAERVATHGETDPFVIAWREELAHG' A
#
# COMPACT_ATOMS: atom_id res chain seq x y z
N MET A 1 -3.49 8.46 11.10
CA MET A 1 -2.63 7.46 10.43
C MET A 1 -1.34 8.14 10.01
N PRO A 2 -0.17 7.67 10.47
CA PRO A 2 1.11 8.05 9.86
C PRO A 2 1.46 7.06 8.74
N LEU A 3 1.54 7.57 7.50
CA LEU A 3 2.33 6.91 6.45
C LEU A 3 3.75 7.43 6.62
N VAL A 4 4.68 6.55 7.01
CA VAL A 4 6.10 6.90 7.14
C VAL A 4 6.78 6.55 5.84
N ILE A 5 7.32 7.56 5.14
CA ILE A 5 8.10 7.39 3.91
C ILE A 5 9.53 7.80 4.21
N THR A 6 10.47 6.88 4.00
CA THR A 6 11.91 7.16 3.97
C THR A 6 12.42 7.00 2.54
N GLN A 7 13.72 7.23 2.29
CA GLN A 7 14.29 7.09 0.94
C GLN A 7 14.03 5.71 0.32
N ASN A 8 14.08 4.64 1.13
CA ASN A 8 14.06 3.27 0.63
C ASN A 8 12.96 2.40 1.25
N THR A 9 12.22 2.92 2.23
CA THR A 9 11.16 2.16 2.90
C THR A 9 9.92 3.01 3.09
N MET A 10 8.76 2.35 3.06
CA MET A 10 7.49 2.93 3.48
C MET A 10 6.81 1.97 4.45
N ALA A 11 6.05 2.52 5.40
CA ALA A 11 5.23 1.72 6.30
C ALA A 11 3.94 2.46 6.60
N VAL A 12 2.84 1.70 6.66
CA VAL A 12 1.55 2.19 7.13
C VAL A 12 1.22 1.53 8.46
N GLU A 13 0.89 2.36 9.44
CA GLU A 13 0.57 1.93 10.80
C GLU A 13 -0.84 2.36 11.19
N ALA A 14 -1.57 1.46 11.85
CA ALA A 14 -2.84 1.75 12.51
C ALA A 14 -2.82 1.18 13.93
N ASN A 15 -3.24 1.99 14.90
CA ASN A 15 -3.31 1.59 16.32
C ASN A 15 -1.99 1.00 16.86
N GLY A 16 -0.84 1.53 16.44
CA GLY A 16 0.49 1.05 16.85
C GLY A 16 0.91 -0.29 16.24
N THR A 17 0.15 -0.79 15.26
CA THR A 17 0.45 -2.02 14.51
C THR A 17 0.81 -1.66 13.07
N THR A 18 1.94 -2.16 12.58
CA THR A 18 2.29 -2.07 11.16
C THR A 18 1.36 -2.97 10.34
N LEU A 19 0.59 -2.38 9.43
CA LEU A 19 -0.35 -3.13 8.58
C LEU A 19 0.32 -3.61 7.29
N ALA A 20 1.16 -2.76 6.70
CA ALA A 20 1.92 -3.08 5.50
C ALA A 20 3.20 -2.25 5.43
N THR A 21 4.22 -2.83 4.80
CA THR A 21 5.49 -2.17 4.47
C THR A 21 5.73 -2.21 2.97
N ALA A 22 6.57 -1.29 2.49
CA ALA A 22 7.16 -1.33 1.16
C ALA A 22 8.67 -1.10 1.23
N THR A 23 9.42 -1.77 0.37
CA THR A 23 10.88 -1.62 0.25
C THR A 23 11.23 -1.33 -1.20
N HIS A 24 12.11 -0.35 -1.43
CA HIS A 24 12.59 -0.02 -2.76
C HIS A 24 13.78 -0.89 -3.16
N THR A 25 13.69 -1.45 -4.36
CA THR A 25 14.71 -2.26 -5.03
C THR A 25 14.91 -1.74 -6.46
N PRO A 26 15.92 -2.23 -7.21
CA PRO A 26 16.17 -1.75 -8.58
C PRO A 26 15.01 -1.96 -9.56
N ASP A 27 14.13 -2.93 -9.31
CA ASP A 27 12.95 -3.26 -10.12
C ASP A 27 11.66 -2.55 -9.66
N GLY A 28 11.70 -1.79 -8.57
CA GLY A 28 10.56 -0.98 -8.11
C GLY A 28 10.33 -1.05 -6.60
N TRP A 29 9.13 -0.70 -6.17
CA TRP A 29 8.69 -0.81 -4.78
C TRP A 29 7.98 -2.14 -4.56
N HIS A 30 8.50 -2.93 -3.63
CA HIS A 30 7.89 -4.20 -3.20
C HIS A 30 7.03 -3.95 -1.97
N VAL A 31 5.72 -4.01 -2.14
CA VAL A 31 4.76 -3.86 -1.04
C VAL A 31 4.39 -5.24 -0.50
N SER A 32 4.46 -5.42 0.82
CA SER A 32 4.13 -6.68 1.51
C SER A 32 2.75 -7.26 1.19
N THR A 33 1.80 -6.43 0.74
CA THR A 33 0.43 -6.79 0.37
C THR A 33 0.19 -6.90 -1.14
N TRP A 34 1.22 -6.73 -1.97
CA TRP A 34 1.10 -6.75 -3.43
C TRP A 34 2.09 -7.74 -4.07
N PRO A 35 1.68 -8.51 -5.10
CA PRO A 35 2.52 -9.59 -5.63
C PRO A 35 3.66 -9.15 -6.56
N HIS A 36 3.62 -7.92 -7.06
CA HIS A 36 4.55 -7.43 -8.08
C HIS A 36 5.18 -6.09 -7.69
N PRO A 37 6.38 -5.76 -8.22
CA PRO A 37 6.98 -4.45 -8.02
C PRO A 37 6.07 -3.36 -8.58
N LEU A 38 6.00 -2.25 -7.85
CA LEU A 38 5.16 -1.10 -8.15
C LEU A 38 6.01 0.17 -8.36
N THR A 39 5.47 1.14 -9.07
CA THR A 39 5.98 2.52 -9.01
C THR A 39 5.74 3.11 -7.62
N LEU A 40 6.38 4.24 -7.31
CA LEU A 40 6.18 4.93 -6.04
C LEU A 40 4.70 5.24 -5.76
N ASN A 41 3.98 5.74 -6.75
CA ASN A 41 2.58 6.14 -6.59
C ASN A 41 1.66 4.93 -6.39
N GLU A 42 1.91 3.85 -7.13
CA GLU A 42 1.17 2.59 -6.95
C GLU A 42 1.46 1.96 -5.59
N ALA A 43 2.71 2.01 -5.12
CA ALA A 43 3.06 1.51 -3.80
C ALA A 43 2.40 2.31 -2.66
N ILE A 44 2.33 3.64 -2.77
CA ILE A 44 1.55 4.48 -1.85
C ILE A 44 0.07 4.10 -1.90
N THR A 45 -0.47 3.85 -3.10
CA THR A 45 -1.87 3.42 -3.27
C THR A 45 -2.12 2.06 -2.61
N ALA A 46 -1.23 1.08 -2.81
CA ALA A 46 -1.32 -0.24 -2.19
C ALA A 46 -1.23 -0.18 -0.65
N LEU A 47 -0.37 0.67 -0.10
CA LEU A 47 -0.31 0.92 1.36
C LEU A 47 -1.60 1.58 1.87
N THR A 48 -2.17 2.50 1.10
CA THR A 48 -3.44 3.15 1.45
C THR A 48 -4.61 2.16 1.41
N ILE A 49 -4.63 1.23 0.44
CA ILE A 49 -5.60 0.13 0.38
C ILE A 49 -5.48 -0.76 1.62
N ALA A 50 -4.25 -1.12 2.02
CA ALA A 50 -4.02 -1.96 3.21
C ALA A 50 -4.57 -1.31 4.48
N GLU A 51 -4.42 0.00 4.64
CA GLU A 51 -5.06 0.71 5.76
C GLU A 51 -6.58 0.71 5.65
N ARG A 52 -7.14 1.07 4.48
CA ARG A 52 -8.60 1.10 4.33
C ARG A 52 -9.25 -0.25 4.56
N VAL A 53 -8.63 -1.33 4.13
CA VAL A 53 -9.10 -2.69 4.44
C VAL A 53 -9.16 -2.90 5.94
N ALA A 54 -8.16 -2.45 6.69
CA ALA A 54 -8.12 -2.59 8.14
C ALA A 54 -9.14 -1.69 8.88
N THR A 55 -9.47 -0.51 8.34
CA THR A 55 -10.31 0.49 9.02
C THR A 55 -11.76 0.52 8.55
N HIS A 56 -12.02 0.20 7.27
CA HIS A 56 -13.33 0.29 6.61
C HIS A 56 -13.79 -1.03 5.99
N GLY A 57 -12.88 -2.00 5.83
CA GLY A 57 -13.17 -3.34 5.32
C GLY A 57 -12.95 -3.48 3.81
N GLU A 58 -12.97 -4.73 3.36
CA GLU A 58 -12.69 -5.15 1.98
C GLU A 58 -13.71 -4.64 0.95
N THR A 59 -14.93 -4.32 1.40
CA THR A 59 -16.03 -3.87 0.54
C THR A 59 -16.15 -2.34 0.47
N ASP A 60 -15.18 -1.59 1.00
CA ASP A 60 -15.12 -0.14 0.82
C ASP A 60 -15.01 0.17 -0.70
N PRO A 61 -15.89 1.01 -1.27
CA PRO A 61 -15.83 1.38 -2.68
C PRO A 61 -14.46 1.90 -3.16
N PHE A 62 -13.69 2.55 -2.28
CA PHE A 62 -12.34 3.02 -2.58
C PHE A 62 -11.34 1.86 -2.65
N VAL A 63 -11.48 0.84 -1.79
CA VAL A 63 -10.65 -0.37 -1.86
C VAL A 63 -10.89 -1.10 -3.18
N ILE A 64 -12.14 -1.22 -3.59
CA ILE A 64 -12.52 -1.88 -4.84
C ILE A 64 -11.93 -1.10 -6.03
N ALA A 65 -12.25 0.20 -6.14
CA ALA A 65 -11.81 1.02 -7.25
C ALA A 65 -10.29 1.10 -7.36
N TRP A 66 -9.56 1.30 -6.26
CA TRP A 66 -8.10 1.38 -6.32
C TRP A 66 -7.42 0.04 -6.60
N ARG A 67 -8.03 -1.09 -6.21
CA ARG A 67 -7.53 -2.41 -6.66
C ARG A 67 -7.69 -2.60 -8.16
N GLU A 68 -8.78 -2.14 -8.73
CA GLU A 68 -9.00 -2.17 -10.18
C GLU A 68 -7.97 -1.30 -10.91
N GLU A 69 -7.73 -0.07 -10.43
CA GLU A 69 -6.69 0.81 -10.96
C GLU A 69 -5.30 0.16 -10.90
N LEU A 70 -4.93 -0.45 -9.77
CA LEU A 70 -3.65 -1.15 -9.62
C LEU A 70 -3.53 -2.44 -10.45
N ALA A 71 -4.65 -3.06 -10.83
CA ALA A 71 -4.66 -4.23 -11.71
C ALA A 71 -4.53 -3.86 -13.19
N HIS A 72 -4.72 -2.58 -13.54
CA HIS A 72 -4.72 -2.06 -14.90
C HIS A 72 -3.59 -1.07 -15.20
N GLY A 73 -2.77 -0.73 -14.18
CA GLY A 73 -1.54 0.07 -14.30
C GLY A 73 -0.44 -0.58 -15.12
#